data_AF-A0A9D9RZI0-F1
#
_entry.id   AF-A0A9D9RZI0-F1
#
_cell.length_a   1.000
_cell.length_b   1.000
_cell.length_c   1.000
_cell.angle_alpha   90.00
_cell.angle_beta   90.00
_cell.angle_gamma   90.00
#
_symmetry.space_group_name_H-M   'P 1'
#
loop_
_entity.id
_entity.type
_entity.pdbx_description
1 polymer ?
#
loop_
_entity_poly.entity_id
_entity_poly.type
_entity_poly.pdbx_seq_one_letter_code
_entity_poly.pdbx_strand_id
1 'polypeptide(L)' 'MPVYKFLITANDQHPRAAGYLKDAHTLGFQDLQKIDLHDLYFIEGQLSQDDCRKLSLKLLAD' A
#
# COMPACT_ATOMS: atom_id res chain seq x y z
N MET A 1 -10.65 6.37 20.36
CA MET A 1 -10.18 7.67 19.81
C MET A 1 -10.43 7.67 18.30
N PRO A 2 -10.25 8.76 17.52
CA PRO A 2 -10.40 8.64 16.07
C PRO A 2 -9.33 7.73 15.47
N VAL A 3 -9.70 7.02 14.41
CA VAL A 3 -8.82 6.13 13.64
C VAL A 3 -8.68 6.67 12.22
N TYR A 4 -7.44 6.88 11.80
CA TYR A 4 -7.09 7.42 10.49
C TYR A 4 -6.59 6.29 9.60
N LYS A 5 -7.10 6.23 8.37
CA LYS A 5 -6.76 5.21 7.38
C LYS A 5 -5.87 5.83 6.30
N PHE A 6 -4.66 5.29 6.15
CA PHE A 6 -3.73 5.70 5.10
C PHE A 6 -3.52 4.53 4.14
N LEU A 7 -3.78 4.76 2.85
CA LEU A 7 -3.45 3.84 1.77
C LEU A 7 -2.24 4.41 1.04
N ILE A 8 -1.10 3.74 1.12
CA ILE A 8 0.13 4.14 0.46
C ILE A 8 0.32 3.27 -0.78
N THR A 9 0.42 3.93 -1.93
CA THR A 9 0.73 3.31 -3.23
C THR A 9 2.22 3.44 -3.49
N ALA A 10 2.94 2.32 -3.57
CA ALA A 10 4.29 2.33 -4.12
C ALA A 10 4.22 2.54 -5.64
N ASN A 11 5.22 3.18 -6.23
CA ASN A 11 5.31 3.31 -7.67
C ASN A 11 5.34 1.93 -8.35
N ASP A 12 4.84 1.88 -9.60
CA ASP A 12 4.42 0.71 -10.40
C ASP A 12 5.46 -0.43 -10.58
N GLN A 13 6.67 -0.31 -10.03
CA GLN A 13 7.76 -1.27 -10.18
C GLN A 13 8.18 -1.92 -8.87
N HIS A 14 7.21 -2.27 -8.02
CA HIS A 14 7.53 -2.99 -6.80
C HIS A 14 8.03 -4.41 -7.17
N PRO A 15 9.29 -4.79 -6.89
CA PRO A 15 9.88 -6.05 -7.38
C PRO A 15 9.11 -7.30 -6.89
N ARG A 16 8.44 -7.18 -5.73
CA ARG A 16 7.57 -8.24 -5.18
C ARG A 16 6.32 -8.50 -6.03
N ALA A 17 5.77 -7.48 -6.71
CA ALA A 17 4.55 -7.60 -7.50
C ALA A 17 4.71 -8.57 -8.68
N ALA A 18 5.86 -8.51 -9.36
CA ALA A 18 6.20 -9.44 -10.45
C ALA A 18 6.35 -10.88 -9.95
N GLY A 19 6.89 -11.08 -8.75
CA GLY A 19 6.97 -12.39 -8.10
C GLY A 19 5.59 -12.98 -7.84
N TYR A 20 4.70 -12.19 -7.23
CA TYR A 20 3.32 -12.63 -6.97
C TYR A 20 2.55 -12.93 -8.25
N LEU A 21 2.76 -12.16 -9.32
CA LEU A 21 2.11 -12.40 -10.60
C LEU A 21 2.55 -13.74 -11.20
N LYS A 22 3.85 -14.02 -11.14
CA LYS A 22 4.41 -15.30 -11.59
C LYS A 22 3.89 -16.49 -10.78
N ASP A 23 3.79 -16.33 -9.46
CA ASP A 23 3.25 -17.37 -8.58
C ASP A 23 1.76 -17.60 -8.86
N ALA A 24 0.99 -16.53 -9.10
CA ALA A 24 -0.42 -16.62 -9.50
C ALA A 24 -0.60 -17.37 -10.82
N HIS A 25 0.26 -17.12 -11.82
CA HIS A 25 0.26 -17.90 -13.07
C HIS A 25 0.60 -19.37 -12.83
N THR A 26 1.55 -19.66 -11.94
CA THR A 26 1.92 -21.04 -11.57
C THR A 26 0.76 -21.77 -10.88
N LEU A 27 -0.10 -21.06 -10.14
CA LEU A 27 -1.32 -21.59 -9.53
C LEU A 27 -2.50 -21.75 -10.50
N GLY A 28 -2.36 -21.31 -11.77
CA GLY A 28 -3.37 -21.46 -12.81
C GLY A 28 -4.16 -20.20 -13.15
N PHE A 29 -3.88 -19.05 -12.51
CA PHE A 29 -4.54 -17.77 -12.81
C PHE A 29 -3.94 -17.08 -14.04
N GLN A 30 -3.96 -17.74 -15.20
CA GLN A 30 -3.26 -17.29 -16.41
C GLN A 30 -3.77 -15.93 -16.96
N ASP A 31 -5.02 -15.59 -16.69
CA ASP A 31 -5.62 -14.33 -17.17
C ASP A 31 -5.30 -13.11 -16.28
N LEU A 32 -4.59 -13.32 -15.16
CA LEU A 32 -4.24 -12.24 -14.24
C LEU A 32 -3.12 -11.38 -14.85
N GLN A 33 -3.38 -10.08 -15.06
CA GLN A 33 -2.46 -9.20 -15.81
C GLN A 33 -1.57 -8.32 -14.93
N LYS A 34 -2.04 -7.98 -13.72
CA LYS A 34 -1.37 -7.05 -12.81
C LYS A 34 -1.68 -7.40 -11.36
N ILE A 35 -0.70 -7.18 -10.49
CA ILE A 35 -0.89 -7.17 -9.02
C ILE A 35 -0.32 -5.86 -8.51
N ASP A 36 -1.16 -5.05 -7.88
CA ASP A 36 -0.76 -3.81 -7.24
C ASP A 36 -0.56 -4.02 -5.74
N LEU A 37 0.59 -3.57 -5.23
CA LEU A 37 0.92 -3.64 -3.82
C LEU A 37 0.69 -2.29 -3.16
N HIS A 38 -0.09 -2.32 -2.08
CA HIS A 38 -0.43 -1.14 -1.30
C HIS A 38 -0.21 -1.44 0.17
N ASP A 39 0.35 -0.46 0.89
CA ASP A 39 0.45 -0.53 2.33
C ASP A 39 -0.74 0.20 2.96
N LEU A 40 -1.41 -0.48 3.89
CA LEU A 40 -2.59 0.05 4.57
C LEU A 40 -2.28 0.23 6.06
N TYR A 41 -2.29 1.47 6.52
CA TYR A 41 -2.06 1.82 7.92
C TYR A 41 -3.34 2.30 8.59
N PHE A 42 -3.58 1.79 9.80
CA PHE A 42 -4.61 2.29 10.71
C PHE A 42 -3.91 2.93 11.91
N ILE A 43 -4.11 4.23 12.10
CA ILE A 43 -3.48 5.00 13.17
C ILE A 43 -4.57 5.51 14.09
N GLU A 44 -4.59 5.06 15.33
CA GLU A 44 -5.47 5.58 16.38
C GLU A 44 -4.79 6.75 17.12
N GLY A 45 -5.50 7.87 17.28
CA GLY A 45 -5.00 9.01 18.05
C GLY A 45 -5.82 10.27 17.84
N GLN A 46 -5.44 11.38 18.47
CA GLN A 46 -5.96 12.71 18.11
C GLN A 46 -4.97 13.35 17.15
N LEU A 47 -5.30 13.38 15.86
CA LEU A 47 -4.46 14.00 14.83
C LEU A 47 -5.21 15.15 14.16
N SER A 48 -4.54 16.28 14.00
CA SER A 48 -5.02 17.32 13.11
C SER A 48 -4.81 16.91 11.64
N GLN A 49 -5.47 17.61 10.73
CA GLN A 49 -5.25 17.39 9.29
C GLN A 49 -3.80 17.65 8.87
N ASP A 50 -3.12 18.59 9.54
CA ASP A 50 -1.69 18.84 9.32
C ASP A 50 -0.81 17.70 9.80
N ASP A 51 -1.17 17.04 10.90
CA ASP A 51 -0.44 15.87 11.39
C ASP A 51 -0.61 14.68 10.45
N CYS A 52 -1.83 14.46 9.93
CA CYS A 52 -2.08 13.46 8.91
C CYS A 52 -1.24 13.70 7.64
N ARG A 53 -1.13 14.96 7.21
CA ARG A 53 -0.30 15.33 6.06
C ARG A 53 1.19 15.10 6.31
N LYS A 54 1.68 15.43 7.53
CA LYS A 54 3.07 15.16 7.91
C LYS A 54 3.34 13.65 7.97
N LEU A 55 2.43 12.86 8.54
CA LEU A 55 2.54 11.40 8.59
C LEU A 55 2.61 10.80 7.19
N SER A 56 1.70 11.21 6.29
CA SER A 56 1.69 10.69 4.92
C SER A 56 2.96 11.04 4.14
N LEU A 57 3.52 12.24 4.32
CA LEU A 57 4.65 12.73 3.52
C LEU A 57 6.04 12.44 4.10
N LYS A 58 6.16 12.27 5.43
CA LYS A 58 7.47 12.17 6.10
C LYS A 58 7.74 10.81 6.72
N LEU A 59 6.71 9.98 6.90
CA LEU A 59 6.84 8.71 7.59
C LEU A 59 6.33 7.53 6.77
N LEU A 60 5.16 7.69 6.13
CA LEU A 60 4.47 6.59 5.47
C LEU A 60 4.76 6.50 3.97
N ALA A 61 5.15 7.59 3.33
CA ALA A 61 5.65 7.58 1.95
C ALA A 61 7.18 7.52 1.98
N ASP A 62 7.74 6.52 1.28
CA ASP A 62 9.16 6.39 0.93
C ASP A 62 9.37 6.83 -0.52
#